data_AF-A0A1V3N1I2-F1
#
_entry.id   AF-A0A1V3N1I2-F1
#
_cell.length_a   1.000
_cell.length_b   1.000
_cell.length_c   1.000
_cell.angle_alpha   90.00
_cell.angle_beta   90.00
_cell.angle_gamma   90.00
#
_symmetry.space_group_name_H-M   'P 1'
#
loop_
_entity.id
_entity.type
_entity.pdbx_description
1 polymer ?
#
loop_
_entity_poly.entity_id
_entity_poly.type
_entity_poly.pdbx_seq_one_letter_code
_entity_poly.pdbx_strand_id
1 'polypeptide(L)'
;MKLLKIIFVLVILFACIFCLISFLKPIPYANSCGEDNLYRYRMGIYQIDTNIIQEKKLGGLLCFAGIKHIRCPHEMAIQRDKMLAQAIDSTNKSLKWRFLKNDLWINKNGDIGLKEKIAIGNEGVTFVDSYLTKMGFNTEEPLNAIIDTSTFQKLNNAFYKDKKHIYRYYAMAYGGSFSTFEEADHATFVALGDCYAKDKRHIYENRRGILDHVDYKTFKVKSTVVGCFAKDKNGYLSWDDRITGEDLADEYVKRAISELDK
;
A
#
# COMPACT_ATOMS: atom_id res chain seq x y z
N MET A 1 -59.94 -30.26 -0.82
CA MET A 1 -59.63 -29.25 -1.88
C MET A 1 -59.73 -27.79 -1.43
N LYS A 2 -60.78 -27.33 -0.71
CA LYS A 2 -60.90 -25.91 -0.28
C LYS A 2 -59.79 -25.46 0.69
N LEU A 3 -59.43 -26.28 1.67
CA LEU A 3 -58.37 -25.98 2.64
C LEU A 3 -56.99 -25.81 1.97
N LEU A 4 -56.65 -26.69 1.02
CA LEU A 4 -55.40 -26.62 0.26
C LEU A 4 -55.29 -25.33 -0.56
N LYS A 5 -56.40 -24.88 -1.18
CA LYS A 5 -56.46 -23.60 -1.91
C LYS A 5 -56.26 -22.40 -0.99
N ILE A 6 -56.84 -22.42 0.21
CA ILE A 6 -56.68 -21.34 1.20
C ILE A 6 -55.23 -21.26 1.67
N ILE A 7 -54.62 -22.40 2.01
CA ILE A 7 -53.20 -22.46 2.40
C ILE A 7 -52.31 -21.91 1.27
N PHE A 8 -52.55 -22.30 0.03
CA PHE A 8 -51.79 -21.82 -1.13
C PHE A 8 -51.90 -20.30 -1.32
N VAL A 9 -53.10 -19.74 -1.21
CA VAL A 9 -53.32 -18.28 -1.31
C VAL A 9 -52.61 -17.53 -0.18
N LEU A 10 -52.66 -18.04 1.05
CA LEU A 10 -51.97 -17.43 2.19
C LEU A 10 -50.45 -17.44 2.00
N VAL A 11 -49.87 -18.55 1.53
CA VAL A 11 -48.43 -18.66 1.24
C VAL A 11 -48.00 -17.64 0.19
N ILE A 12 -48.78 -17.47 -0.89
CA ILE A 12 -48.52 -16.46 -1.92
C ILE A 12 -48.58 -15.05 -1.32
N LEU A 13 -49.60 -14.75 -0.51
CA LEU A 13 -49.76 -13.44 0.11
C LEU A 13 -48.56 -13.10 1.01
N PHE A 14 -48.12 -14.05 1.85
CA PHE A 14 -46.92 -13.88 2.68
C PHE A 14 -45.66 -13.68 1.85
N ALA A 15 -45.49 -14.43 0.76
CA ALA A 15 -44.36 -14.25 -0.15
C ALA A 15 -44.38 -12.86 -0.82
N CYS A 16 -45.54 -12.39 -1.28
CA CYS A 16 -45.71 -11.06 -1.85
C CYS A 16 -45.39 -9.95 -0.84
N ILE A 17 -45.88 -10.06 0.40
CA ILE A 17 -45.61 -9.10 1.47
C ILE A 17 -44.10 -9.09 1.79
N PHE A 18 -43.49 -10.26 1.96
CA PHE A 18 -42.05 -10.38 2.22
C PHE A 18 -41.22 -9.75 1.09
N CYS A 19 -41.56 -10.03 -0.17
CA CYS A 19 -40.93 -9.39 -1.32
C CYS A 19 -41.06 -7.87 -1.26
N LEU A 20 -42.28 -7.34 -1.04
CA LEU A 20 -42.52 -5.90 -0.95
C LEU A 20 -41.68 -5.24 0.16
N ILE A 21 -41.63 -5.84 1.35
CA ILE A 21 -40.82 -5.34 2.46
C ILE A 21 -39.34 -5.33 2.08
N SER A 22 -38.83 -6.41 1.47
CA SER A 22 -37.44 -6.50 1.04
C SER A 22 -37.06 -5.53 -0.08
N PHE A 23 -38.03 -4.95 -0.79
CA PHE A 23 -37.78 -3.87 -1.74
C PHE A 23 -37.66 -2.51 -1.05
N LEU A 24 -38.39 -2.31 0.04
CA LEU A 24 -38.41 -1.05 0.79
C LEU A 24 -37.24 -0.94 1.76
N LYS A 25 -36.84 -2.03 2.41
CA LYS A 25 -35.78 -2.05 3.43
C LYS A 25 -34.89 -3.30 3.33
N PRO A 26 -33.56 -3.18 3.52
CA PRO A 26 -32.67 -4.33 3.62
C PRO A 26 -33.03 -5.21 4.82
N ILE A 27 -33.12 -6.53 4.60
CA ILE A 27 -33.42 -7.51 5.65
C ILE A 27 -32.16 -8.35 5.89
N PRO A 28 -31.67 -8.52 7.13
CA PRO A 28 -30.48 -9.32 7.41
C PRO A 28 -30.56 -10.71 6.76
N TYR A 29 -29.47 -11.10 6.10
CA TYR A 29 -29.36 -12.38 5.40
C TYR A 29 -28.54 -13.36 6.24
N ALA A 30 -29.21 -14.36 6.81
CA ALA A 30 -28.55 -15.48 7.46
C ALA A 30 -27.64 -16.20 6.44
N ASN A 31 -26.35 -16.25 6.74
CA ASN A 31 -25.32 -16.70 5.82
C ASN A 31 -24.27 -17.53 6.55
N SER A 32 -23.55 -18.37 5.80
CA SER A 32 -22.42 -19.16 6.30
C SER A 32 -21.09 -18.43 6.18
N CYS A 33 -21.09 -17.16 5.75
CA CYS A 33 -19.89 -16.37 5.52
C CYS A 33 -19.37 -15.71 6.80
N GLY A 34 -20.16 -15.68 7.88
CA GLY A 34 -19.81 -14.97 9.11
C GLY A 34 -19.77 -13.45 8.93
N GLU A 35 -20.45 -12.92 7.90
CA GLU A 35 -20.51 -11.50 7.61
C GLU A 35 -21.86 -10.92 8.05
N ASP A 36 -21.84 -9.89 8.90
CA ASP A 36 -23.05 -9.28 9.48
C ASP A 36 -23.67 -8.20 8.57
N ASN A 37 -22.98 -7.82 7.49
CA ASN A 37 -23.38 -6.76 6.57
C ASN A 37 -24.05 -7.27 5.28
N LEU A 38 -24.61 -8.48 5.31
CA LEU A 38 -25.29 -9.10 4.18
C LEU A 38 -26.81 -9.01 4.34
N TYR A 39 -27.50 -8.61 3.28
CA TYR A 39 -28.93 -8.32 3.31
C TYR A 39 -29.67 -8.88 2.09
N ARG A 40 -30.89 -9.37 2.31
CA ARG A 40 -31.90 -9.55 1.27
C ARG A 40 -32.48 -8.17 0.96
N TYR A 41 -32.29 -7.70 -0.27
CA TYR A 41 -32.75 -6.39 -0.70
C TYR A 41 -33.07 -6.42 -2.20
N ARG A 42 -34.17 -5.79 -2.65
CA ARG A 42 -34.55 -5.64 -4.07
C ARG A 42 -34.37 -6.92 -4.92
N MET A 43 -34.92 -8.04 -4.45
CA MET A 43 -34.79 -9.38 -5.08
C MET A 43 -33.34 -9.85 -5.33
N GLY A 44 -32.42 -9.48 -4.45
CA GLY A 44 -31.05 -9.94 -4.46
C GLY A 44 -30.47 -10.06 -3.06
N ILE A 45 -29.26 -10.58 -3.01
CA ILE A 45 -28.41 -10.50 -1.82
C ILE A 45 -27.39 -9.39 -2.06
N TYR A 46 -27.29 -8.48 -1.10
CA TYR A 46 -26.43 -7.31 -1.16
C TYR A 46 -25.50 -7.29 0.06
N GLN A 47 -24.25 -6.92 -0.16
CA GLN A 47 -23.38 -6.42 0.89
C GLN A 47 -23.61 -4.91 1.00
N ILE A 48 -23.93 -4.42 2.19
CA ILE A 48 -24.21 -2.99 2.40
C ILE A 48 -23.31 -2.51 3.53
N ASP A 49 -22.41 -1.58 3.20
CA ASP A 49 -21.59 -0.88 4.18
C ASP A 49 -22.23 0.47 4.49
N THR A 50 -22.72 0.61 5.71
CA THR A 50 -23.40 1.82 6.19
C THR A 50 -22.46 2.96 6.53
N ASN A 51 -21.17 2.67 6.78
CA ASN A 51 -20.19 3.71 7.14
C ASN A 51 -19.77 4.53 5.92
N ILE A 52 -19.70 3.89 4.75
CA ILE A 52 -19.28 4.52 3.49
C ILE A 52 -20.42 4.63 2.46
N ILE A 53 -21.65 4.25 2.84
CA ILE A 53 -22.86 4.32 2.00
C ILE A 53 -22.64 3.61 0.65
N GLN A 54 -22.09 2.39 0.72
CA GLN A 54 -21.82 1.57 -0.47
C GLN A 54 -22.65 0.29 -0.44
N GLU A 55 -23.33 0.00 -1.55
CA GLU A 55 -24.05 -1.25 -1.76
C GLU A 55 -23.46 -2.05 -2.93
N LYS A 56 -23.35 -3.37 -2.75
CA LYS A 56 -22.83 -4.29 -3.76
C LYS A 56 -23.72 -5.52 -3.87
N LYS A 57 -24.30 -5.74 -5.04
CA LYS A 57 -25.09 -6.95 -5.32
C LYS A 57 -24.18 -8.17 -5.42
N LEU A 58 -24.42 -9.17 -4.57
CA LEU A 58 -23.69 -10.44 -4.54
C LEU A 58 -24.44 -11.59 -5.22
N GLY A 59 -25.77 -11.56 -5.14
CA GLY A 59 -26.63 -12.64 -5.62
C GLY A 59 -27.94 -12.13 -6.21
N GLY A 60 -28.46 -12.85 -7.21
CA GLY A 60 -29.75 -12.55 -7.83
C GLY A 60 -30.93 -13.23 -7.14
N LEU A 61 -32.04 -13.36 -7.87
CA LEU A 61 -33.31 -13.87 -7.36
C LEU A 61 -33.19 -15.30 -6.78
N LEU A 62 -32.37 -16.18 -7.37
CA LEU A 62 -32.18 -17.54 -6.85
C LEU A 62 -31.49 -17.56 -5.47
N CYS A 63 -30.56 -16.63 -5.22
CA CYS A 63 -29.95 -16.44 -3.90
C CYS A 63 -30.94 -15.81 -2.92
N PHE A 64 -31.72 -14.84 -3.41
CA PHE A 64 -32.81 -14.22 -2.67
C PHE A 64 -33.92 -15.22 -2.28
N ALA A 65 -34.15 -16.27 -3.07
CA ALA A 65 -35.10 -17.33 -2.74
C ALA A 65 -34.48 -18.46 -1.88
N GLY A 66 -33.16 -18.42 -1.62
CA GLY A 66 -32.46 -19.49 -0.89
C GLY A 66 -32.19 -20.76 -1.72
N ILE A 67 -32.47 -20.74 -3.02
CA ILE A 67 -32.23 -21.87 -3.94
C ILE A 67 -30.73 -22.03 -4.22
N LYS A 68 -29.99 -20.91 -4.23
CA LYS A 68 -28.54 -20.90 -4.46
C LYS A 68 -27.83 -20.15 -3.34
N HIS A 69 -26.73 -20.69 -2.84
CA HIS A 69 -25.87 -19.97 -1.90
C HIS A 69 -25.07 -18.88 -2.60
N ILE A 70 -24.86 -17.75 -1.92
CA ILE A 70 -23.91 -16.74 -2.36
C ILE A 70 -22.48 -17.28 -2.23
N ARG A 71 -21.55 -16.68 -2.98
CA ARG A 71 -20.12 -16.81 -2.67
C ARG A 71 -19.77 -15.73 -1.66
N CYS A 72 -19.02 -16.11 -0.63
CA CYS A 72 -18.67 -15.19 0.43
C CYS A 72 -17.75 -14.07 -0.09
N PRO A 73 -18.10 -12.78 0.12
CA PRO A 73 -17.32 -11.65 -0.36
C PRO A 73 -15.84 -11.72 0.01
N HIS A 74 -15.53 -12.06 1.26
CA HIS A 74 -14.15 -12.22 1.73
C HIS A 74 -13.38 -13.31 0.96
N GLU A 75 -13.97 -14.49 0.77
CA GLU A 75 -13.34 -15.57 -0.03
C GLU A 75 -13.12 -15.15 -1.49
N MET A 76 -14.07 -14.41 -2.07
CA MET A 76 -13.92 -13.88 -3.43
C MET A 76 -12.80 -12.83 -3.52
N ALA A 77 -12.57 -12.03 -2.48
CA ALA A 77 -11.46 -11.09 -2.43
C ALA A 77 -10.12 -11.85 -2.40
N ILE A 78 -9.97 -12.83 -1.50
CA ILE A 78 -8.78 -13.70 -1.43
C ILE A 78 -8.50 -14.38 -2.77
N GLN A 79 -9.53 -14.90 -3.45
CA GLN A 79 -9.35 -15.52 -4.77
C GLN A 79 -8.84 -14.53 -5.82
N ARG A 80 -9.38 -13.30 -5.84
CA ARG A 80 -8.90 -12.24 -6.74
C ARG A 80 -7.44 -11.88 -6.46
N ASP A 81 -7.08 -11.74 -5.19
CA ASP A 81 -5.72 -11.41 -4.77
C ASP A 81 -4.72 -12.51 -5.18
N LYS A 82 -5.10 -13.78 -5.03
CA LYS A 82 -4.32 -14.91 -5.53
C LYS A 82 -4.16 -14.89 -7.06
N MET A 83 -5.23 -14.57 -7.80
CA MET A 83 -5.16 -14.45 -9.26
C MET A 83 -4.25 -13.28 -9.69
N LEU A 84 -4.31 -12.15 -8.99
CA LEU A 84 -3.44 -11.01 -9.24
C LEU A 84 -1.97 -11.38 -9.01
N ALA A 85 -1.66 -12.05 -7.89
CA ALA A 85 -0.31 -12.53 -7.62
C ALA A 85 0.21 -13.47 -8.72
N GLN A 86 -0.60 -14.43 -9.17
CA GLN A 86 -0.25 -15.33 -10.28
C GLN A 86 -0.05 -14.57 -11.60
N ALA A 87 -0.84 -13.54 -11.88
CA ALA A 87 -0.69 -12.72 -13.08
C ALA A 87 0.63 -11.93 -13.06
N ILE A 88 1.01 -11.38 -11.91
CA ILE A 88 2.31 -10.70 -11.71
C ILE A 88 3.46 -11.69 -11.93
N ASP A 89 3.41 -12.88 -11.31
CA ASP A 89 4.43 -13.91 -11.49
C ASP A 89 4.57 -14.37 -12.94
N SER A 90 3.45 -14.59 -13.63
CA SER A 90 3.42 -14.95 -15.04
C SER A 90 4.05 -13.85 -15.92
N THR A 91 3.72 -12.60 -15.61
CA THR A 91 4.28 -11.43 -16.30
C THR A 91 5.79 -11.36 -16.09
N ASN A 92 6.28 -11.50 -14.86
CA ASN A 92 7.71 -11.49 -14.55
C ASN A 92 8.48 -12.63 -15.23
N LYS A 93 7.92 -13.85 -15.28
CA LYS A 93 8.48 -14.98 -16.04
C LYS A 93 8.58 -14.66 -17.53
N SER A 94 7.55 -14.06 -18.11
CA SER A 94 7.55 -13.64 -19.51
C SER A 94 8.59 -12.55 -19.78
N LEU A 95 8.72 -11.57 -18.88
CA LEU A 95 9.63 -10.44 -19.00
C LEU A 95 11.11 -10.83 -18.81
N LYS A 96 11.40 -11.95 -18.13
CA LYS A 96 12.76 -12.48 -17.95
C LYS A 96 13.72 -11.43 -17.36
N TRP A 97 13.35 -10.90 -16.21
CA TRP A 97 14.17 -9.94 -15.46
C TRP A 97 15.53 -10.53 -15.10
N ARG A 98 16.58 -9.74 -15.28
CA ARG A 98 17.95 -10.06 -14.85
C ARG A 98 18.55 -8.87 -14.12
N PHE A 99 19.39 -9.16 -13.12
CA PHE A 99 20.11 -8.14 -12.39
C PHE A 99 21.02 -7.37 -13.36
N LEU A 100 21.02 -6.05 -13.26
CA LEU A 100 21.88 -5.16 -14.04
C LEU A 100 23.04 -4.66 -13.17
N LYS A 101 22.76 -3.78 -12.19
CA LYS A 101 23.70 -3.28 -11.17
C LYS A 101 22.96 -2.42 -10.15
N ASN A 102 23.52 -2.24 -8.95
CA ASN A 102 23.05 -1.24 -7.97
C ASN A 102 21.52 -1.29 -7.74
N ASP A 103 20.99 -2.49 -7.52
CA ASP A 103 19.56 -2.82 -7.41
C ASP A 103 18.71 -2.65 -8.67
N LEU A 104 19.24 -2.12 -9.77
CA LEU A 104 18.54 -2.11 -11.05
C LEU A 104 18.50 -3.51 -11.66
N TRP A 105 17.35 -3.85 -12.19
CA TRP A 105 17.09 -5.00 -13.03
C TRP A 105 16.69 -4.52 -14.41
N ILE A 106 16.89 -5.37 -15.41
CA ILE A 106 16.48 -5.12 -16.79
C ILE A 106 15.72 -6.34 -17.32
N ASN A 107 14.65 -6.11 -18.08
CA ASN A 107 13.88 -7.17 -18.70
C ASN A 107 14.26 -7.40 -20.18
N LYS A 108 13.65 -8.40 -20.84
CA LYS A 108 13.91 -8.72 -22.25
C LYS A 108 13.54 -7.61 -23.23
N ASN A 109 12.65 -6.69 -22.84
CA ASN A 109 12.21 -5.56 -23.65
C ASN A 109 13.13 -4.34 -23.47
N GLY A 110 14.04 -4.36 -22.49
CA GLY A 110 14.93 -3.25 -22.17
C GLY A 110 14.39 -2.28 -21.13
N ASP A 111 13.23 -2.55 -20.51
CA ASP A 111 12.76 -1.76 -19.37
C ASP A 111 13.65 -2.05 -18.17
N ILE A 112 13.94 -1.01 -17.39
CA ILE A 112 14.65 -1.14 -16.12
C ILE A 112 13.69 -0.97 -14.96
N GLY A 113 14.01 -1.60 -13.83
CA GLY A 113 13.23 -1.43 -12.61
C GLY A 113 13.99 -1.78 -11.34
N LEU A 114 13.53 -1.27 -10.20
CA LEU A 114 13.98 -1.73 -8.89
C LEU A 114 13.12 -2.91 -8.46
N LYS A 115 13.76 -4.02 -8.09
CA LYS A 115 13.03 -5.20 -7.60
C LYS A 115 12.57 -4.96 -6.17
N GLU A 116 11.29 -5.23 -5.92
CA GLU A 116 10.64 -5.06 -4.63
C GLU A 116 9.75 -6.27 -4.31
N LYS A 117 9.49 -6.50 -3.03
CA LYS A 117 8.57 -7.54 -2.56
C LYS A 117 7.32 -6.88 -2.01
N ILE A 118 6.21 -7.02 -2.71
CA ILE A 118 4.95 -6.35 -2.38
C ILE A 118 3.93 -7.34 -1.84
N ALA A 119 3.14 -6.88 -0.88
CA ALA A 119 1.94 -7.54 -0.39
C ALA A 119 0.81 -7.40 -1.42
N ILE A 120 0.01 -8.46 -1.57
CA ILE A 120 -1.21 -8.48 -2.39
C ILE A 120 -2.40 -8.80 -1.49
N GLY A 121 -3.48 -8.02 -1.64
CA GLY A 121 -4.68 -8.11 -0.83
C GLY A 121 -4.57 -7.38 0.50
N ASN A 122 -5.72 -7.09 1.11
CA ASN A 122 -5.76 -6.54 2.48
C ASN A 122 -5.10 -7.53 3.44
N GLU A 123 -4.28 -7.02 4.37
CA GLU A 123 -3.49 -7.81 5.35
C GLU A 123 -2.34 -8.64 4.76
N GLY A 124 -2.03 -8.53 3.46
CA GLY A 124 -0.90 -9.24 2.86
C GLY A 124 -1.12 -10.74 2.75
N VAL A 125 -2.25 -11.13 2.15
CA VAL A 125 -2.64 -12.52 1.84
C VAL A 125 -1.51 -13.31 1.18
N THR A 126 -0.72 -12.65 0.32
CA THR A 126 0.49 -13.21 -0.28
C THR A 126 1.47 -12.11 -0.62
N PHE A 127 2.72 -12.48 -0.89
CA PHE A 127 3.76 -11.57 -1.36
C PHE A 127 4.26 -12.00 -2.74
N VAL A 128 4.55 -11.04 -3.60
CA VAL A 128 5.14 -11.27 -4.92
C VAL A 128 6.35 -10.38 -5.14
N ASP A 129 7.28 -10.85 -5.96
CA ASP A 129 8.30 -9.99 -6.53
C ASP A 129 7.63 -9.06 -7.55
N SER A 130 7.86 -7.76 -7.44
CA SER A 130 7.44 -6.74 -8.40
C SER A 130 8.66 -5.91 -8.80
N TYR A 131 8.52 -5.14 -9.88
CA TYR A 131 9.58 -4.28 -10.40
C TYR A 131 9.02 -2.88 -10.61
N LEU A 132 9.52 -1.92 -9.84
CA LEU A 132 9.18 -0.52 -10.00
C LEU A 132 9.85 0.03 -11.26
N THR A 133 9.06 0.28 -12.30
CA THR A 133 9.56 0.71 -13.62
C THR A 133 9.24 2.16 -13.97
N LYS A 134 8.61 2.91 -13.06
CA LYS A 134 8.18 4.30 -13.27
C LYS A 134 8.60 5.20 -12.11
N MET A 135 8.70 6.50 -12.40
CA MET A 135 9.00 7.53 -11.41
C MET A 135 7.78 7.87 -10.54
N GLY A 136 8.01 8.12 -9.26
CA GLY A 136 6.98 8.54 -8.30
C GLY A 136 5.81 7.56 -8.16
N PHE A 137 4.72 8.03 -7.56
CA PHE A 137 3.45 7.28 -7.50
C PHE A 137 2.51 7.59 -8.66
N ASN A 138 2.54 8.84 -9.12
CA ASN A 138 1.53 9.40 -10.02
C ASN A 138 2.12 9.84 -11.36
N THR A 139 3.39 9.49 -11.64
CA THR A 139 3.99 9.81 -12.93
C THR A 139 4.00 8.54 -13.79
N GLU A 140 3.82 8.73 -15.09
CA GLU A 140 3.92 7.63 -16.05
C GLU A 140 5.30 7.52 -16.69
N GLU A 141 6.24 8.37 -16.26
CA GLU A 141 7.58 8.43 -16.83
C GLU A 141 8.38 7.17 -16.47
N PRO A 142 8.84 6.39 -17.46
CA PRO A 142 9.54 5.15 -17.21
C PRO A 142 10.99 5.42 -16.76
N LEU A 143 11.51 4.58 -15.87
CA LEU A 143 12.85 4.77 -15.29
C LEU A 143 13.95 4.79 -16.35
N ASN A 144 13.83 4.01 -17.43
CA ASN A 144 14.83 3.97 -18.50
C ASN A 144 14.90 5.26 -19.35
N ALA A 145 13.91 6.15 -19.25
CA ALA A 145 13.96 7.47 -19.89
C ALA A 145 14.74 8.51 -19.07
N ILE A 146 14.83 8.31 -17.74
CA ILE A 146 15.41 9.28 -16.80
C ILE A 146 16.79 8.82 -16.32
N ILE A 147 16.91 7.55 -15.93
CA ILE A 147 18.12 7.01 -15.29
C ILE A 147 19.24 6.84 -16.31
N ASP A 148 20.37 7.49 -16.06
CA ASP A 148 21.62 7.15 -16.74
C ASP A 148 22.22 5.89 -16.13
N THR A 149 21.84 4.75 -16.71
CA THR A 149 22.33 3.44 -16.28
C THR A 149 23.84 3.30 -16.38
N SER A 150 24.60 4.11 -17.12
CA SER A 150 26.06 4.00 -17.15
C SER A 150 26.71 4.55 -15.87
N THR A 151 26.17 5.63 -15.31
CA THR A 151 26.69 6.31 -14.12
C THR A 151 25.88 6.07 -12.85
N PHE A 152 24.77 5.32 -12.94
CA PHE A 152 23.93 4.99 -11.79
C PHE A 152 24.70 4.23 -10.69
N GLN A 153 24.56 4.71 -9.46
CA GLN A 153 25.22 4.27 -8.24
C GLN A 153 24.22 4.22 -7.08
N LYS A 154 24.26 3.14 -6.31
CA LYS A 154 23.59 3.06 -5.00
C LYS A 154 24.45 3.75 -3.95
N LEU A 155 23.86 4.65 -3.16
CA LEU A 155 24.56 5.31 -2.04
C LEU A 155 24.31 4.54 -0.73
N ASN A 156 23.06 4.15 -0.50
CA ASN A 156 22.62 3.33 0.63
C ASN A 156 21.27 2.66 0.27
N ASN A 157 20.49 2.22 1.26
CA ASN A 157 19.21 1.57 1.01
C ASN A 157 18.09 2.50 0.49
N ALA A 158 18.23 3.82 0.67
CA ALA A 158 17.19 4.79 0.33
C ALA A 158 17.58 5.79 -0.75
N PHE A 159 18.87 5.96 -1.05
CA PHE A 159 19.38 6.99 -1.95
C PHE A 159 20.29 6.40 -3.03
N TYR A 160 20.14 6.95 -4.22
CA TYR A 160 20.90 6.59 -5.41
C TYR A 160 21.30 7.87 -6.13
N LYS A 161 22.27 7.78 -7.03
CA LYS A 161 22.66 8.88 -7.90
C LYS A 161 23.10 8.39 -9.26
N ASP A 162 22.95 9.23 -10.27
CA ASP A 162 23.68 9.14 -11.53
C ASP A 162 24.31 10.50 -11.84
N LYS A 163 24.94 10.68 -13.00
CA LYS A 163 25.65 11.94 -13.32
C LYS A 163 24.77 13.20 -13.30
N LYS A 164 23.43 13.09 -13.38
CA LYS A 164 22.50 14.21 -13.45
C LYS A 164 21.60 14.32 -12.22
N HIS A 165 21.21 13.20 -11.63
CA HIS A 165 20.12 13.14 -10.68
C HIS A 165 20.54 12.48 -9.36
N ILE A 166 19.95 12.99 -8.28
CA ILE A 166 19.87 12.28 -7.00
C ILE A 166 18.47 11.70 -6.88
N TYR A 167 18.40 10.42 -6.51
CA TYR A 167 17.17 9.68 -6.37
C TYR A 167 16.95 9.25 -4.93
N ARG A 168 15.68 9.11 -4.56
CA ARG A 168 15.21 8.47 -3.33
C ARG A 168 14.32 7.29 -3.64
N TYR A 169 14.48 6.23 -2.87
CA TYR A 169 13.59 5.08 -2.80
C TYR A 169 12.90 5.07 -1.44
N TYR A 170 11.57 5.00 -1.46
CA TYR A 170 10.74 4.84 -0.27
C TYR A 170 9.94 3.55 -0.40
N ALA A 171 10.30 2.54 0.39
CA ALA A 171 9.66 1.24 0.39
C ALA A 171 8.36 1.25 1.19
N MET A 172 7.30 0.63 0.67
CA MET A 172 6.04 0.40 1.37
C MET A 172 5.55 -1.03 1.13
N ALA A 173 4.62 -1.49 1.98
CA ALA A 173 4.10 -2.85 1.93
C ALA A 173 3.47 -3.21 0.57
N TYR A 174 2.81 -2.26 -0.10
CA TYR A 174 2.03 -2.50 -1.33
C TYR A 174 2.69 -1.96 -2.61
N GLY A 175 3.96 -1.58 -2.54
CA GLY A 175 4.68 -0.96 -3.66
C GLY A 175 5.42 0.29 -3.22
N GLY A 176 6.71 0.36 -3.53
CA GLY A 176 7.59 1.48 -3.25
C GLY A 176 7.37 2.69 -4.16
N SER A 177 8.12 3.76 -3.90
CA SER A 177 8.23 4.91 -4.80
C SER A 177 9.69 5.28 -5.04
N PHE A 178 10.02 5.62 -6.28
CA PHE A 178 11.36 6.05 -6.69
C PHE A 178 11.26 7.40 -7.38
N SER A 179 11.88 8.43 -6.81
CA SER A 179 11.72 9.81 -7.27
C SER A 179 13.03 10.59 -7.17
N THR A 180 13.12 11.71 -7.88
CA THR A 180 14.27 12.61 -7.86
C THR A 180 14.15 13.68 -6.77
N PHE A 181 15.29 14.18 -6.31
CA PHE A 181 15.38 15.47 -5.63
C PHE A 181 15.83 16.54 -6.63
N GLU A 182 14.88 17.33 -7.14
CA GLU A 182 15.17 18.37 -8.14
C GLU A 182 16.17 19.43 -7.64
N GLU A 183 16.15 19.75 -6.36
CA GLU A 183 16.98 20.82 -5.78
C GLU A 183 18.31 20.34 -5.18
N ALA A 184 18.60 19.04 -5.25
CA ALA A 184 19.78 18.46 -4.64
C ALA A 184 21.07 18.84 -5.37
N ASP A 185 22.05 19.35 -4.62
CA ASP A 185 23.40 19.56 -5.12
C ASP A 185 24.12 18.20 -5.25
N HIS A 186 24.11 17.70 -6.49
CA HIS A 186 24.67 16.40 -6.84
C HIS A 186 26.14 16.20 -6.42
N ALA A 187 26.94 17.26 -6.44
CA ALA A 187 28.38 17.19 -6.15
C ALA A 187 28.65 17.00 -4.65
N THR A 188 27.78 17.53 -3.80
CA THR A 188 27.96 17.53 -2.33
C THR A 188 26.99 16.60 -1.59
N PHE A 189 26.11 15.92 -2.33
CA PHE A 189 25.13 15.00 -1.75
C PHE A 189 25.79 13.77 -1.10
N VAL A 190 25.48 13.55 0.18
CA VAL A 190 25.98 12.45 1.00
C VAL A 190 24.82 11.85 1.79
N ALA A 191 24.67 10.52 1.70
CA ALA A 191 23.72 9.78 2.53
C ALA A 191 24.17 9.72 4.00
N LEU A 192 23.23 9.90 4.93
CA LEU A 192 23.41 9.91 6.38
C LEU A 192 22.56 8.82 7.03
N GLY A 193 23.14 7.65 7.27
CA GLY A 193 22.36 6.48 7.70
C GLY A 193 21.40 6.04 6.59
N ASP A 194 20.28 5.40 6.92
CA ASP A 194 19.33 4.86 5.92
C ASP A 194 18.15 5.77 5.60
N CYS A 195 17.85 6.78 6.42
CA CYS A 195 16.67 7.63 6.23
C CYS A 195 16.98 9.08 5.84
N TYR A 196 18.21 9.53 6.09
CA TYR A 196 18.57 10.93 5.88
C TYR A 196 19.72 11.08 4.89
N ALA A 197 19.84 12.26 4.32
CA ALA A 197 20.98 12.68 3.53
C ALA A 197 21.19 14.19 3.69
N LYS A 198 22.32 14.68 3.21
CA LYS A 198 22.61 16.11 3.15
C LYS A 198 23.33 16.47 1.86
N ASP A 199 23.11 17.68 1.39
CA ASP A 199 24.02 18.34 0.46
C ASP A 199 24.64 19.56 1.14
N LYS A 200 25.26 20.49 0.40
CA LYS A 200 25.85 21.70 1.00
C LYS A 200 24.86 22.70 1.62
N ARG A 201 23.56 22.62 1.30
CA ARG A 201 22.50 23.58 1.69
C ARG A 201 21.40 22.96 2.54
N HIS A 202 21.05 21.70 2.29
CA HIS A 202 19.83 21.09 2.79
C HIS A 202 20.10 19.75 3.47
N ILE A 203 19.21 19.43 4.41
CA ILE A 203 19.04 18.08 4.94
C ILE A 203 17.81 17.48 4.24
N TYR A 204 17.93 16.21 3.87
CA TYR A 204 16.87 15.45 3.22
C TYR A 204 16.48 14.27 4.11
N GLU A 205 15.20 13.95 4.14
CA GLU A 205 14.63 12.72 4.67
C GLU A 205 13.96 11.96 3.49
N ASN A 206 14.11 10.63 3.44
CA ASN A 206 13.80 9.87 2.24
C ASN A 206 12.30 9.87 1.86
N ARG A 207 11.39 10.02 2.84
CA ARG A 207 9.94 10.11 2.61
C ARG A 207 9.49 11.53 2.25
N ARG A 208 9.77 12.51 3.11
CA ARG A 208 9.31 13.91 3.04
C ARG A 208 10.11 14.75 2.06
N GLY A 209 11.41 14.54 1.99
CA GLY A 209 12.34 15.34 1.21
C GLY A 209 13.07 16.38 2.05
N ILE A 210 13.13 17.63 1.59
CA ILE A 210 13.87 18.69 2.30
C ILE A 210 13.26 18.94 3.68
N LEU A 211 14.09 18.96 4.72
CA LEU A 211 13.73 19.39 6.07
C LEU A 211 14.14 20.86 6.25
N ASP A 212 13.16 21.76 6.30
CA ASP A 212 13.35 23.21 6.40
C ASP A 212 13.45 23.73 7.85
N HIS A 213 13.00 22.94 8.81
CA HIS A 213 12.92 23.29 10.23
C HIS A 213 14.07 22.68 11.07
N VAL A 214 15.13 22.18 10.41
CA VAL A 214 16.30 21.59 11.06
C VAL A 214 17.53 22.49 10.96
N ASP A 215 18.37 22.44 11.98
CA ASP A 215 19.65 23.13 11.98
C ASP A 215 20.70 22.30 11.24
N TYR A 216 21.00 22.71 10.01
CA TYR A 216 21.96 22.04 9.13
C TYR A 216 23.34 21.81 9.77
N LYS A 217 23.83 22.75 10.58
CA LYS A 217 25.19 22.71 11.13
C LYS A 217 25.34 21.65 12.22
N THR A 218 24.29 21.43 13.00
CA THR A 218 24.30 20.52 14.15
C THR A 218 23.55 19.21 13.90
N PHE A 219 22.99 19.02 12.70
CA PHE A 219 22.30 17.80 12.30
C PHE A 219 23.23 16.57 12.35
N LYS A 220 22.82 15.57 13.12
CA LYS A 220 23.57 14.35 13.41
C LYS A 220 22.66 13.14 13.28
N VAL A 221 23.17 12.13 12.59
CA VAL A 221 22.60 10.78 12.50
C VAL A 221 23.70 9.81 12.90
N LYS A 222 23.33 8.66 13.46
CA LYS A 222 24.27 7.58 13.76
C LYS A 222 23.78 6.28 13.15
N SER A 223 24.70 5.53 12.54
CA SER A 223 24.41 4.22 11.95
C SER A 223 24.04 3.15 12.99
N THR A 224 24.39 3.34 14.26
CA THR A 224 24.01 2.40 15.34
C THR A 224 22.53 2.52 15.72
N VAL A 225 21.93 3.69 15.46
CA VAL A 225 20.56 3.99 15.84
C VAL A 225 19.62 3.25 14.90
N VAL A 226 18.83 2.35 15.47
CA VAL A 226 17.80 1.63 14.72
C VAL A 226 16.64 2.59 14.44
N GLY A 227 16.15 2.59 13.20
CA GLY A 227 15.07 3.46 12.74
C GLY A 227 15.54 4.85 12.29
N CYS A 228 14.58 5.70 11.95
CA CYS A 228 14.84 7.00 11.34
C CYS A 228 14.93 8.10 12.40
N PHE A 229 15.97 8.10 13.22
CA PHE A 229 16.19 9.17 14.20
C PHE A 229 17.37 10.06 13.86
N ALA A 230 17.22 11.33 14.20
CA ALA A 230 18.27 12.33 14.08
C ALA A 230 18.24 13.28 15.28
N LYS A 231 19.30 14.07 15.41
CA LYS A 231 19.41 15.14 16.40
C LYS A 231 19.97 16.39 15.74
N ASP A 232 19.51 17.55 16.16
CA ASP A 232 20.23 18.81 15.98
C ASP A 232 20.18 19.64 17.27
N LYS A 233 20.60 20.91 17.22
CA LYS A 233 20.60 21.79 18.40
C LYS A 233 19.21 22.05 18.99
N ASN A 234 18.15 21.88 18.21
CA ASN A 234 16.78 22.16 18.62
C ASN A 234 16.09 20.92 19.22
N GLY A 235 16.76 19.76 19.22
CA GLY A 235 16.24 18.53 19.82
C GLY A 235 16.39 17.31 18.91
N TYR A 236 15.50 16.34 19.09
CA TYR A 236 15.52 15.06 18.40
C TYR A 236 14.40 14.98 17.36
N LEU A 237 14.63 14.20 16.31
CA LEU A 237 13.66 13.94 15.25
C LEU A 237 13.41 12.44 15.12
N SER A 238 12.18 12.08 14.77
CA SER A 238 11.82 10.79 14.19
C SER A 238 11.20 11.06 12.83
N TRP A 239 11.77 10.49 11.77
CA TRP A 239 11.47 10.87 10.39
C TRP A 239 11.62 12.39 10.20
N ASP A 240 10.61 13.07 9.66
CA ASP A 240 10.59 14.52 9.52
C ASP A 240 10.07 15.27 10.75
N ASP A 241 9.60 14.57 11.78
CA ASP A 241 8.89 15.18 12.91
C ASP A 241 9.80 15.41 14.13
N ARG A 242 9.56 16.52 14.84
CA ARG A 242 10.18 16.79 16.14
C ARG A 242 9.53 15.94 17.23
N ILE A 243 10.36 15.23 17.98
CA ILE A 243 9.90 14.45 19.13
C ILE A 243 9.70 15.41 20.32
N THR A 244 8.50 15.45 20.87
CA THR A 244 8.15 16.34 21.99
C THR A 244 7.23 15.65 23.00
N GLY A 245 7.09 16.24 24.19
CA GLY A 245 6.11 15.80 25.17
C GLY A 245 6.28 14.34 25.60
N GLU A 246 5.17 13.61 25.61
CA GLU A 246 5.10 12.22 26.06
C GLU A 246 5.88 11.25 25.16
N ASP A 247 6.11 11.58 23.88
CA ASP A 247 6.86 10.72 22.96
C ASP A 247 8.33 10.55 23.38
N LEU A 248 8.89 11.51 24.12
CA LEU A 248 10.23 11.37 24.71
C LEU A 248 10.29 10.28 25.80
N ALA A 249 9.14 9.87 26.33
CA ALA A 249 9.05 8.82 27.35
C ALA A 249 9.06 7.41 26.74
N ASP A 250 8.83 7.28 25.44
CA ASP A 250 8.86 6.00 24.73
C ASP A 250 10.23 5.31 24.83
N GLU A 251 10.24 4.00 25.07
CA GLU A 251 11.47 3.25 25.33
C GLU A 251 12.39 3.19 24.10
N TYR A 252 11.79 3.06 22.91
CA TYR A 252 12.52 3.02 21.66
C TYR A 252 13.14 4.38 21.33
N VAL A 253 12.39 5.47 21.57
CA VAL A 253 12.90 6.84 21.49
C VAL A 253 14.04 7.07 22.47
N LYS A 254 13.90 6.69 23.75
CA LYS A 254 14.96 6.83 24.77
C LYS A 254 16.25 6.13 24.37
N ARG A 255 16.15 4.94 23.78
CA ARG A 255 17.31 4.20 23.28
C ARG A 255 18.00 4.96 22.15
N ALA A 256 17.24 5.45 21.17
CA ALA A 256 17.78 6.25 20.07
C ALA A 256 18.48 7.53 20.57
N ILE A 257 17.86 8.24 21.53
CA ILE A 257 18.42 9.43 22.17
C ILE A 257 19.77 9.12 22.85
N SER A 258 19.81 8.07 23.68
CA SER A 258 21.04 7.64 24.37
C SER A 258 22.18 7.36 23.39
N GLU A 259 21.87 6.80 22.23
CA GLU A 259 22.88 6.55 21.19
C GLU A 259 23.31 7.83 20.48
N LEU A 260 22.37 8.72 20.11
CA LEU A 260 22.66 10.00 19.44
C LEU A 260 23.52 10.93 20.30
N ASP A 261 23.37 10.87 21.63
CA ASP A 261 24.07 11.71 22.60
C ASP A 261 25.50 11.25 22.92
N LYS A 262 25.85 10.00 22.61
CA LYS A 262 27.24 9.54 22.64
C LYS A 262 28.11 10.27 21.60
#